data_AF-F3M569-F1
#
_entry.id   AF-F3M569-F1
#
_cell.length_a   1.000
_cell.length_b   1.000
_cell.length_c   1.000
_cell.angle_alpha   90.00
_cell.angle_beta   90.00
_cell.angle_gamma   90.00
#
_symmetry.space_group_name_H-M   'P 1'
#
loop_
_entity.id
_entity.type
_entity.pdbx_description
1 polymer ?
#
loop_
_entity_poly.entity_id
_entity_poly.type
_entity_poly.pdbx_seq_one_letter_code
_entity_poly.pdbx_strand_id
1 'polypeptide(L)'
;MKTIDIMKENLMFILGLGALALVRPIMKMTGIMDLIGQQFGSILMTILISLAWLVIVLIKKPASPVVILIFAGMSYALYAVILSGIVSPLLDGKLQGPLTNPFALVSVFAINAIWGFIVGFIAKTLRR
;
A
#
# COMPACT_ATOMS: atom_id res chain seq x y z
N MET A 1 -10.41 8.06 -21.64
CA MET A 1 -10.83 6.90 -20.82
C MET A 1 -11.33 7.38 -19.49
N LYS A 2 -12.44 6.83 -18.98
CA LYS A 2 -12.88 7.16 -17.61
C LYS A 2 -11.96 6.43 -16.62
N THR A 3 -11.79 6.98 -15.42
CA THR A 3 -10.99 6.36 -14.35
C THR A 3 -11.41 4.91 -14.07
N ILE A 4 -12.71 4.65 -14.13
CA ILE A 4 -13.29 3.31 -13.91
C ILE A 4 -12.80 2.29 -14.95
N ASP A 5 -12.63 2.70 -16.21
CA ASP A 5 -12.18 1.81 -17.28
C ASP A 5 -10.71 1.42 -17.04
N ILE A 6 -9.86 2.39 -16.70
CA ILE A 6 -8.46 2.17 -16.31
C ILE A 6 -8.36 1.17 -15.16
N MET A 7 -9.20 1.33 -14.14
CA MET A 7 -9.21 0.43 -12.98
C MET A 7 -9.58 -0.99 -13.35
N LYS A 8 -10.65 -1.18 -14.13
CA LYS A 8 -11.13 -2.51 -14.51
C LYS A 8 -10.10 -3.27 -15.33
N GLU A 9 -9.48 -2.60 -16.29
CA GLU A 9 -8.43 -3.19 -17.14
C GLU A 9 -7.16 -3.54 -16.36
N ASN A 10 -6.86 -2.79 -15.29
CA ASN A 10 -5.63 -2.94 -14.51
C ASN A 10 -5.87 -3.54 -13.12
N LEU A 11 -7.04 -4.15 -12.88
CA LEU A 11 -7.45 -4.56 -11.54
C LEU A 11 -6.44 -5.52 -10.90
N MET A 12 -6.05 -6.59 -11.60
CA MET A 12 -5.07 -7.54 -11.07
C MET A 12 -3.71 -6.89 -10.79
N PHE A 13 -3.31 -5.92 -11.62
CA PHE A 13 -2.06 -5.20 -11.44
C PHE A 13 -2.09 -4.29 -10.21
N ILE A 14 -3.19 -3.57 -10.01
CA ILE A 14 -3.45 -2.74 -8.83
C ILE A 14 -3.42 -3.59 -7.55
N LEU A 15 -4.14 -4.71 -7.55
CA LEU A 15 -4.20 -5.64 -6.42
C LEU A 15 -2.81 -6.23 -6.13
N GLY A 16 -2.06 -6.64 -7.16
CA GLY A 16 -0.69 -7.15 -7.02
C GLY A 16 0.28 -6.13 -6.44
N LEU A 17 0.21 -4.87 -6.89
CA LEU A 17 1.01 -3.79 -6.32
C LEU A 17 0.63 -3.51 -4.85
N GLY A 18 -0.67 -3.49 -4.53
CA GLY A 18 -1.13 -3.36 -3.16
C GLY A 18 -0.67 -4.52 -2.26
N ALA A 19 -0.66 -5.74 -2.79
CA ALA A 19 -0.23 -6.93 -2.07
C ALA A 19 1.28 -6.92 -1.80
N LEU A 20 2.09 -6.39 -2.71
CA LEU A 20 3.54 -6.19 -2.51
C LEU A 20 3.83 -5.36 -1.26
N ALA A 21 2.99 -4.37 -0.94
CA ALA A 21 3.17 -3.55 0.25
C ALA A 21 2.90 -4.31 1.57
N LEU A 22 2.28 -5.50 1.53
CA LEU A 22 2.08 -6.35 2.71
C LEU A 22 3.39 -6.92 3.28
N VAL A 23 4.49 -6.84 2.54
CA VAL A 23 5.80 -7.22 3.07
C VAL A 23 6.11 -6.44 4.36
N ARG A 24 5.71 -5.17 4.46
CA ARG A 24 5.90 -4.35 5.67
C ARG A 24 5.17 -4.90 6.90
N PRO A 25 3.84 -5.11 6.89
CA PRO A 25 3.16 -5.72 8.04
C PRO A 25 3.67 -7.13 8.35
N ILE A 26 4.04 -7.94 7.36
CA ILE A 26 4.62 -9.27 7.59
C ILE A 26 5.96 -9.16 8.35
N MET A 27 6.86 -8.25 7.95
CA MET A 27 8.12 -8.01 8.67
C MET A 27 7.90 -7.51 10.10
N LYS A 28 6.85 -6.69 10.31
CA LYS A 28 6.47 -6.25 11.67
C LYS A 28 5.96 -7.41 12.51
N MET A 29 5.13 -8.29 11.95
CA MET A 29 4.56 -9.45 12.65
C MET A 29 5.59 -10.53 12.98
N THR A 30 6.61 -10.68 12.14
CA THR A 30 7.69 -11.67 12.33
C THR A 30 8.80 -11.18 13.28
N GLY A 31 8.73 -9.95 13.78
CA GLY A 31 9.75 -9.36 14.66
C GLY A 31 11.04 -8.94 13.96
N ILE A 32 11.13 -9.08 12.63
CA ILE A 32 12.32 -8.67 11.85
C ILE A 32 12.59 -7.18 12.00
N MET A 33 11.53 -6.36 12.07
CA MET A 33 11.65 -4.92 12.29
C MET A 33 12.28 -4.55 13.63
N ASP A 34 12.14 -5.39 14.66
CA ASP A 34 12.68 -5.11 15.99
C ASP A 34 14.20 -5.36 16.04
N LEU A 35 14.71 -6.26 15.19
CA LEU A 35 16.14 -6.56 15.06
C LEU A 35 16.93 -5.41 14.41
N ILE A 36 16.31 -4.71 13.46
CA ILE A 36 16.94 -3.62 12.69
C ILE A 36 16.59 -2.22 13.21
N GLY A 37 15.81 -2.14 14.29
CA GLY A 37 15.27 -0.92 14.86
C GLY A 37 13.98 -0.47 14.15
N GLN A 38 12.90 -0.33 14.94
CA GLN A 38 11.54 -0.17 14.42
C GLN A 38 11.36 1.09 13.55
N GLN A 39 11.97 2.22 13.94
CA GLN A 39 11.91 3.46 13.17
C GLN A 39 12.66 3.34 11.83
N PHE A 40 13.88 2.82 11.87
CA PHE A 40 14.71 2.63 10.69
C PHE A 40 14.07 1.63 9.72
N GLY A 41 13.66 0.46 10.21
CA GLY A 41 12.98 -0.56 9.43
C GLY A 41 11.69 -0.04 8.78
N SER A 42 10.91 0.78 9.49
CA SER A 42 9.71 1.39 8.93
C SER A 42 10.00 2.33 7.75
N ILE A 43 10.99 3.22 7.90
CA ILE A 43 11.38 4.16 6.83
C ILE A 43 11.95 3.39 5.63
N LEU A 44 12.84 2.45 5.89
CA LEU A 44 13.45 1.60 4.86
C LEU A 44 12.39 0.87 4.05
N MET A 45 11.40 0.25 4.71
CA MET A 45 10.32 -0.45 4.01
C MET A 45 9.46 0.47 3.16
N THR A 46 9.14 1.67 3.64
CA THR A 46 8.40 2.65 2.84
C THR A 46 9.17 3.03 1.57
N ILE A 47 10.49 3.24 1.69
CA ILE A 47 11.35 3.55 0.55
C ILE A 47 11.40 2.36 -0.43
N LEU A 48 11.64 1.15 0.07
CA LEU A 48 11.74 -0.06 -0.77
C LEU A 48 10.44 -0.35 -1.51
N ILE A 49 9.28 -0.27 -0.84
CA ILE A 49 7.97 -0.45 -1.47
C ILE A 49 7.74 0.63 -2.53
N SER A 50 8.06 1.89 -2.21
CA SER A 50 7.89 3.01 -3.14
C SER A 50 8.77 2.85 -4.38
N LEU A 51 10.02 2.43 -4.20
CA LEU A 51 10.95 2.13 -5.29
C LEU A 51 10.47 0.94 -6.12
N ALA A 52 9.98 -0.13 -5.49
CA ALA A 52 9.43 -1.29 -6.19
C ALA A 52 8.23 -0.88 -7.06
N TRP A 53 7.28 -0.15 -6.49
CA TRP A 53 6.14 0.42 -7.24
C TRP A 53 6.60 1.28 -8.40
N LEU A 54 7.54 2.21 -8.16
CA LEU A 54 8.09 3.09 -9.18
C LEU A 54 8.72 2.29 -10.33
N VAL A 55 9.65 1.38 -10.03
CA VAL A 55 10.35 0.56 -11.02
C VAL A 55 9.37 -0.29 -11.83
N ILE A 56 8.44 -0.98 -11.16
CA ILE A 56 7.45 -1.83 -11.83
C ILE A 56 6.59 -1.01 -12.80
N VAL A 57 6.12 0.17 -12.38
CA VAL A 57 5.30 1.05 -13.20
C VAL A 57 6.10 1.67 -14.35
N LEU A 58 7.37 2.02 -14.15
CA LEU A 58 8.25 2.52 -15.21
C LEU A 58 8.53 1.45 -16.27
N ILE A 59 8.65 0.17 -15.88
CA ILE A 59 8.83 -0.95 -16.81
C ILE A 59 7.53 -1.26 -17.56
N LYS A 60 6.41 -1.40 -16.84
CA LYS A 60 5.10 -1.77 -17.43
C LYS A 60 4.44 -0.64 -18.21
N LYS A 61 4.86 0.61 -17.99
CA LYS A 61 4.42 1.80 -18.74
C LYS A 61 2.89 1.90 -18.89
N PRO A 62 2.09 1.71 -17.82
CA PRO A 62 0.64 1.72 -17.95
C PRO A 62 0.11 3.11 -18.34
N ALA A 63 -1.06 3.19 -19.00
CA ALA A 63 -1.59 4.45 -19.52
C ALA A 63 -1.74 5.58 -18.48
N SER A 64 -1.98 5.23 -17.20
CA SER A 64 -2.20 6.20 -16.13
C SER A 64 -1.53 5.76 -14.81
N PRO A 65 -0.21 5.99 -14.65
CA PRO A 65 0.54 5.52 -13.48
C PRO A 65 0.06 6.12 -12.16
N VAL A 66 -0.41 7.37 -12.17
CA VAL A 66 -0.96 8.05 -10.98
C VAL A 66 -2.21 7.34 -10.47
N VAL A 67 -3.17 7.07 -11.35
CA VAL A 67 -4.43 6.40 -11.00
C VAL A 67 -4.13 5.01 -10.45
N ILE A 68 -3.28 4.24 -11.13
CA ILE A 68 -2.91 2.88 -10.72
C ILE A 68 -2.28 2.87 -9.33
N LEU A 69 -1.35 3.79 -9.05
CA LEU A 69 -0.65 3.80 -7.76
C LEU A 69 -1.51 4.33 -6.61
N ILE A 70 -2.44 5.26 -6.86
CA ILE A 70 -3.48 5.63 -5.86
C ILE A 70 -4.28 4.38 -5.48
N PHE A 71 -4.80 3.64 -6.47
CA PHE A 71 -5.60 2.46 -6.19
C PHE A 71 -4.78 1.31 -5.61
N ALA A 72 -3.48 1.20 -5.94
CA ALA A 72 -2.58 0.24 -5.30
C ALA A 72 -2.40 0.57 -3.80
N GLY A 73 -2.22 1.85 -3.46
CA GLY A 73 -2.22 2.33 -2.08
C GLY A 73 -3.52 2.03 -1.35
N MET A 74 -4.67 2.30 -1.97
CA MET A 74 -5.98 1.94 -1.40
C MET A 74 -6.15 0.42 -1.24
N SER A 75 -5.66 -0.38 -2.18
CA SER A 75 -5.66 -1.84 -2.07
C SER A 75 -4.82 -2.32 -0.90
N TYR A 76 -3.63 -1.75 -0.70
CA TYR A 76 -2.82 -2.04 0.47
C TYR A 76 -3.53 -1.64 1.77
N ALA A 77 -4.18 -0.47 1.81
CA ALA A 77 -4.99 -0.05 2.96
C ALA A 77 -6.08 -1.08 3.28
N LEU A 78 -6.81 -1.55 2.27
CA LEU A 78 -7.81 -2.60 2.43
C LEU A 78 -7.20 -3.90 2.99
N TYR A 79 -6.08 -4.35 2.44
CA TYR A 79 -5.41 -5.56 2.94
C TYR A 79 -4.92 -5.40 4.37
N ALA A 80 -4.34 -4.25 4.72
CA ALA A 80 -3.87 -3.98 6.08
C ALA A 80 -5.04 -3.96 7.09
N VAL A 81 -6.19 -3.40 6.69
CA VAL A 81 -7.42 -3.40 7.50
C VAL A 81 -7.91 -4.83 7.71
N ILE A 82 -8.05 -5.62 6.64
CA ILE A 82 -8.47 -7.03 6.72
C ILE A 82 -7.51 -7.83 7.60
N LEU A 83 -6.20 -7.68 7.36
CA LEU A 83 -5.17 -8.36 8.11
C LEU A 83 -5.24 -7.99 9.60
N SER A 84 -5.39 -6.70 9.94
CA SER A 84 -5.54 -6.28 11.34
C SER A 84 -6.81 -6.83 11.98
N GLY A 85 -7.93 -6.86 11.25
CA GLY A 85 -9.21 -7.37 11.74
C GLY A 85 -9.24 -8.87 11.96
N ILE A 86 -8.40 -9.64 11.26
CA ILE A 86 -8.26 -11.09 11.45
C ILE A 86 -7.18 -11.41 12.48
N VAL A 87 -6.01 -10.80 12.37
CA VAL A 87 -4.84 -11.16 13.18
C VAL A 87 -4.97 -10.67 14.62
N SER A 88 -5.48 -9.44 14.84
CA SER A 88 -5.54 -8.89 16.21
C SER A 88 -6.51 -9.64 17.14
N PRO A 89 -7.72 -10.06 16.71
CA PRO A 89 -8.57 -10.87 17.60
C PRO A 89 -7.97 -12.25 17.90
N LEU A 90 -7.22 -12.82 16.94
CA LEU A 90 -6.59 -14.14 17.11
C LEU A 90 -5.41 -14.11 18.07
N LEU A 91 -4.60 -13.04 18.04
CA LEU A 91 -3.40 -12.91 18.89
C LEU A 91 -3.71 -12.28 20.25
N ASP A 92 -4.51 -11.22 20.26
CA ASP A 92 -4.69 -10.36 21.45
C ASP A 92 -6.06 -10.53 22.11
N GLY A 93 -6.96 -11.35 21.53
CA GLY A 93 -8.32 -11.57 22.03
C GLY A 93 -9.25 -10.37 21.92
N LYS A 94 -8.80 -9.29 21.28
CA LYS A 94 -9.56 -8.05 21.08
C LYS A 94 -9.36 -7.53 19.66
N LEU A 95 -10.43 -6.99 19.07
CA LEU A 95 -10.32 -6.29 17.80
C LEU A 95 -9.50 -5.02 17.98
N GLN A 96 -8.41 -4.91 17.22
CA GLN A 96 -7.56 -3.73 17.15
C GLN A 96 -7.41 -3.27 15.71
N GLY A 97 -6.91 -2.04 15.54
CA GLY A 97 -6.67 -1.45 14.22
C GLY A 97 -7.81 -0.58 13.70
N PRO A 98 -7.79 -0.20 12.42
CA PRO A 98 -8.65 0.86 11.90
C PRO A 98 -10.15 0.54 11.91
N LEU A 99 -10.53 -0.73 12.07
CA LEU A 99 -11.93 -1.15 12.19
C LEU A 99 -12.61 -0.69 13.49
N THR A 100 -11.85 -0.36 14.52
CA THR A 100 -12.40 0.09 15.81
C THR A 100 -12.80 1.57 15.81
N ASN A 101 -12.34 2.35 14.83
CA ASN A 101 -12.59 3.78 14.75
C ASN A 101 -12.78 4.23 13.29
N PRO A 102 -13.97 4.71 12.89
CA PRO A 102 -14.25 5.17 11.52
C PRO A 102 -13.27 6.22 11.00
N PHE A 103 -12.80 7.14 11.85
CA PHE A 103 -11.81 8.15 11.48
C PHE A 103 -10.44 7.52 11.19
N ALA A 104 -10.05 6.49 11.95
CA ALA A 104 -8.82 5.75 11.69
C ALA A 104 -8.91 4.99 10.36
N LEU A 105 -10.06 4.38 10.06
CA LEU A 105 -10.29 3.71 8.78
C LEU A 105 -10.10 4.66 7.60
N VAL A 106 -10.79 5.81 7.61
CA VAL A 106 -10.68 6.82 6.55
C VAL A 106 -9.26 7.35 6.45
N SER A 107 -8.60 7.60 7.58
CA SER A 107 -7.22 8.09 7.62
C SER A 107 -6.23 7.12 6.98
N VAL A 108 -6.38 5.81 7.21
CA VAL A 108 -5.52 4.79 6.60
C VAL A 108 -5.68 4.76 5.09
N PHE A 109 -6.90 4.83 4.57
CA PHE A 109 -7.11 4.92 3.12
C PHE A 109 -6.55 6.23 2.54
N ALA A 110 -6.77 7.36 3.20
CA ALA A 110 -6.29 8.66 2.75
C ALA A 110 -4.76 8.73 2.68
N ILE A 111 -4.06 8.31 3.74
CA ILE A 111 -2.58 8.31 3.78
C ILE A 111 -1.99 7.45 2.66
N ASN A 112 -2.57 6.28 2.41
CA ASN A 112 -2.04 5.36 1.39
C ASN A 112 -2.39 5.83 -0.03
N ALA A 113 -3.55 6.46 -0.23
CA ALA A 113 -3.89 7.12 -1.48
C ALA A 113 -2.95 8.30 -1.78
N ILE A 114 -2.63 9.13 -0.77
CA ILE A 114 -1.65 10.23 -0.89
C ILE A 114 -0.27 9.69 -1.26
N TRP A 115 0.19 8.62 -0.62
CA TRP A 115 1.46 8.01 -0.98
C TRP A 115 1.48 7.45 -2.40
N GLY A 116 0.41 6.74 -2.79
CA GLY A 116 0.22 6.27 -4.15
C GLY A 116 0.24 7.41 -5.18
N PHE A 117 -0.40 8.54 -4.85
CA PHE A 117 -0.37 9.75 -5.67
C PHE A 117 1.04 10.31 -5.82
N ILE A 118 1.79 10.45 -4.72
CA ILE A 118 3.17 10.97 -4.75
C ILE A 118 4.06 10.10 -5.64
N VAL A 119 4.09 8.79 -5.40
CA VAL A 119 4.91 7.85 -6.19
C VAL A 119 4.45 7.82 -7.65
N GLY A 120 3.15 7.87 -7.89
CA GLY A 120 2.60 7.91 -9.25
C GLY A 120 2.92 9.19 -10.00
N PHE A 121 2.96 10.33 -9.31
CA PHE A 121 3.37 11.60 -9.90
C PHE A 121 4.86 11.62 -10.24
N ILE A 122 5.70 11.05 -9.37
CA ILE A 122 7.12 10.81 -9.62
C ILE A 122 7.26 9.93 -10.88
N ALA A 123 6.59 8.77 -10.94
CA ALA A 123 6.60 7.89 -12.10
C ALA A 123 6.18 8.58 -13.40
N LYS A 124 5.12 9.40 -13.35
CA LYS A 124 4.65 10.19 -14.49
C LYS A 124 5.72 11.19 -14.98
N THR A 125 6.45 11.80 -14.06
CA THR A 125 7.48 12.79 -14.36
C THR A 125 8.74 12.14 -14.93
N LEU A 126 9.15 10.98 -14.40
CA LEU A 126 10.30 10.20 -14.88
C LEU A 126 10.06 9.50 -16.22
N ARG A 127 8.79 9.23 -16.57
CA ARG A 127 8.42 8.63 -17.86
C ARG A 127 8.35 9.66 -19.01
N ARG A 128 8.64 10.94 -18.75
CA ARG A 128 8.71 11.96 -19.82
C ARG A 128 9.61 11.51 -20.95
#